data_AF-A0A2E0U3P3-F1
#
_entry.id   AF-A0A2E0U3P3-F1
#
_cell.length_a   1.000
_cell.length_b   1.000
_cell.length_c   1.000
_cell.angle_alpha   90.00
_cell.angle_beta   90.00
_cell.angle_gamma   90.00
#
_symmetry.space_group_name_H-M   'P 1'
#
loop_
_entity.id
_entity.type
_entity.pdbx_description
1 polymer ?
#
loop_
_entity_poly.entity_id
_entity_poly.type
_entity_poly.pdbx_seq_one_letter_code
_entity_poly.pdbx_strand_id
1 'polypeptide(L)'
;MRVRQELHLVDVPYFPIIHVIDQILCSHFQEIELEVEPVSDMAGAEGYTCPNGTFITLREDVYDGAIAGEGRHRFTAAHELGHLLLHSGRGFARVPASNTIRPFENSEWQADTFAAELLMPARFFSSSDTVQIVVDRHGVSYQAADYRLDKLRQEGLI
;
A
#
# COMPACT_ATOMS: atom_id res chain seq x y z
N MET A 1 1.83 11.04 -5.64
CA MET A 1 1.71 9.71 -6.28
C MET A 1 0.51 9.70 -7.23
N ARG A 2 0.63 9.07 -8.41
CA ARG A 2 -0.38 9.11 -9.48
C ARG A 2 -1.73 8.49 -9.10
N VAL A 3 -1.74 7.36 -8.40
CA VAL A 3 -2.99 6.71 -7.93
C VAL A 3 -3.83 7.68 -7.09
N ARG A 4 -3.21 8.43 -6.16
CA ARG A 4 -3.94 9.46 -5.38
C ARG A 4 -4.48 10.59 -6.26
N GLN A 5 -3.83 10.92 -7.37
CA GLN A 5 -4.30 11.95 -8.31
C GLN A 5 -5.52 11.49 -9.09
N GLU A 6 -5.49 10.28 -9.65
CA GLU A 6 -6.58 9.72 -10.43
C GLU A 6 -7.84 9.47 -9.58
N LEU A 7 -7.67 9.18 -8.29
CA LEU A 7 -8.77 9.01 -7.34
C LEU A 7 -9.19 10.31 -6.63
N HIS A 8 -8.57 11.45 -6.97
CA HIS A 8 -8.81 12.74 -6.30
C HIS A 8 -8.58 12.73 -4.77
N LEU A 9 -7.66 11.89 -4.28
CA LEU A 9 -7.27 11.71 -2.88
C LEU A 9 -5.92 12.38 -2.55
N VAL A 10 -5.50 13.37 -3.33
CA VAL A 10 -4.21 14.04 -3.15
C VAL A 10 -4.17 14.79 -1.83
N ASP A 11 -5.22 15.56 -1.51
CA ASP A 11 -5.36 16.42 -0.33
C ASP A 11 -6.03 15.76 0.88
N VAL A 12 -6.34 14.47 0.79
CA VAL A 12 -6.91 13.70 1.90
C VAL A 12 -5.77 12.97 2.61
N PRO A 13 -5.49 13.17 3.91
CA PRO A 13 -4.39 12.49 4.59
C PRO A 13 -4.62 10.98 4.78
N TYR A 14 -5.82 10.62 5.25
CA TYR A 14 -6.24 9.23 5.42
C TYR A 14 -6.61 8.61 4.07
N PHE A 15 -5.94 7.53 3.70
CA PHE A 15 -6.22 6.81 2.46
C PHE A 15 -7.17 5.61 2.72
N PRO A 16 -8.36 5.55 2.11
CA PRO A 16 -9.32 4.47 2.32
C PRO A 16 -8.96 3.24 1.47
N ILE A 17 -7.91 2.50 1.87
CA ILE A 17 -7.24 1.48 1.03
C ILE A 17 -8.19 0.40 0.50
N ILE A 18 -9.05 -0.21 1.34
CA ILE A 18 -9.95 -1.28 0.89
C ILE A 18 -10.96 -0.76 -0.13
N HIS A 19 -11.59 0.39 0.16
CA HIS A 19 -12.52 1.02 -0.77
C HIS A 19 -11.85 1.36 -2.10
N VAL A 20 -10.60 1.80 -2.07
CA VAL A 20 -9.84 2.11 -3.28
C VAL A 20 -9.51 0.84 -4.07
N ILE A 21 -9.11 -0.25 -3.41
CA ILE A 21 -8.89 -1.53 -4.08
C ILE A 21 -10.19 -1.93 -4.78
N ASP A 22 -11.33 -1.97 -4.08
CA ASP A 22 -12.63 -2.28 -4.67
C ASP A 22 -12.98 -1.38 -5.86
N GLN A 23 -12.76 -0.06 -5.74
CA GLN A 23 -13.01 0.90 -6.81
C GLN A 23 -12.12 0.69 -8.03
N ILE A 24 -10.80 0.53 -7.84
CA ILE A 24 -9.83 0.32 -8.94
C ILE A 24 -10.17 -0.97 -9.68
N LEU A 25 -10.47 -2.04 -8.95
CA LEU A 25 -10.87 -3.33 -9.52
C LEU A 25 -12.16 -3.18 -10.33
N CYS A 26 -13.16 -2.49 -9.78
CA CYS A 26 -14.43 -2.27 -10.48
C CYS A 26 -14.32 -1.36 -11.71
N SER A 27 -13.50 -0.30 -11.69
CA SER A 27 -13.52 0.76 -12.72
C SER A 27 -12.43 0.64 -13.80
N HIS A 28 -11.28 0.05 -13.49
CA HIS A 28 -10.13 0.02 -14.39
C HIS A 28 -9.75 -1.38 -14.87
N PHE A 29 -10.13 -2.42 -14.14
CA PHE A 29 -9.71 -3.79 -14.45
C PHE A 29 -10.83 -4.80 -14.18
N GLN A 30 -11.78 -4.92 -15.10
CA GLN A 30 -12.89 -5.89 -15.03
C GLN A 30 -12.44 -7.38 -14.96
N GLU A 31 -11.14 -7.65 -14.92
CA GLU A 31 -10.51 -8.97 -14.88
C GLU A 31 -9.70 -9.20 -13.59
N ILE A 32 -9.71 -8.26 -12.64
CA ILE A 32 -8.95 -8.38 -11.39
C ILE A 32 -9.91 -8.52 -10.22
N GLU A 33 -9.73 -9.58 -9.44
CA GLU A 33 -10.60 -9.91 -8.31
C GLU A 33 -9.91 -9.58 -6.98
N LEU A 34 -10.69 -9.12 -5.99
CA LEU A 34 -10.25 -9.11 -4.58
C LEU A 34 -10.86 -10.33 -3.91
N GLU A 35 -10.00 -11.26 -3.54
CA GLU A 35 -10.37 -12.48 -2.83
C GLU A 35 -10.10 -12.29 -1.34
N VAL A 36 -11.00 -12.84 -0.52
CA VAL A 36 -10.84 -12.90 0.93
C VAL A 36 -10.85 -14.36 1.34
N GLU A 37 -9.74 -14.84 1.88
CA GLU A 37 -9.53 -16.26 2.19
C GLU A 37 -9.38 -16.49 3.71
N PRO A 38 -9.88 -17.62 4.25
CA PRO A 38 -9.79 -17.93 5.68
C PRO A 38 -8.36 -18.03 6.19
N VAL A 39 -8.18 -17.80 7.51
CA VAL A 39 -6.86 -17.92 8.14
C VAL A 39 -6.25 -19.31 7.95
N SER A 40 -7.08 -20.36 7.97
CA SER A 40 -6.66 -21.75 7.79
C SER A 40 -6.05 -22.04 6.42
N ASP A 41 -6.45 -21.28 5.40
CA ASP A 41 -6.21 -21.61 4.00
C ASP A 41 -5.01 -20.83 3.43
N MET A 42 -4.57 -19.78 4.14
CA MET A 42 -3.50 -18.87 3.73
C MET A 42 -2.08 -19.32 4.15
N ALA A 43 -1.92 -20.49 4.80
CA ALA A 43 -0.62 -21.05 5.20
C ALA A 43 0.33 -20.07 5.92
N GLY A 44 -0.23 -19.12 6.69
CA GLY A 44 0.51 -18.09 7.40
C GLY A 44 0.77 -16.79 6.62
N ALA A 45 0.49 -16.74 5.32
CA ALA A 45 0.52 -15.49 4.55
C ALA A 45 -0.57 -14.52 5.03
N GLU A 46 -0.28 -13.21 4.99
CA GLU A 46 -1.25 -12.16 5.31
C GLU A 46 -1.99 -11.67 4.05
N GLY A 47 -1.34 -11.77 2.89
CA GLY A 47 -1.89 -11.48 1.58
C GLY A 47 -0.93 -11.98 0.50
N TYR A 48 -1.41 -11.99 -0.74
CA TYR A 48 -0.57 -12.16 -1.92
C TYR A 48 -1.26 -11.61 -3.16
N THR A 49 -0.45 -11.23 -4.14
CA THR A 49 -0.91 -10.75 -5.44
C THR A 49 -0.50 -11.72 -6.52
N CYS A 50 -1.43 -12.04 -7.42
CA CYS A 50 -1.11 -12.92 -8.54
C CYS A 50 -0.09 -12.25 -9.47
N PRO A 51 1.05 -12.88 -9.82
CA PRO A 51 2.07 -12.26 -10.67
C PRO A 51 1.58 -11.86 -12.07
N ASN A 52 0.52 -12.51 -12.57
CA ASN A 52 -0.12 -12.16 -13.84
C ASN A 52 -1.15 -11.02 -13.70
N GLY A 53 -1.39 -10.55 -12.48
CA GLY A 53 -2.28 -9.45 -12.13
C GLY A 53 -3.75 -9.77 -12.32
N THR A 54 -4.21 -10.97 -11.99
CA THR A 54 -5.64 -11.35 -12.05
C THR A 54 -6.36 -11.29 -10.70
N PHE A 55 -5.65 -11.28 -9.58
CA PHE A 55 -6.27 -11.12 -8.27
C PHE A 55 -5.30 -10.57 -7.23
N ILE A 56 -5.87 -9.96 -6.19
CA ILE A 56 -5.26 -9.75 -4.89
C ILE A 56 -6.04 -10.62 -3.91
N THR A 57 -5.34 -11.39 -3.08
CA THR A 57 -5.95 -12.17 -2.00
C THR A 57 -5.51 -11.59 -0.66
N LEU A 58 -6.46 -11.29 0.21
CA LEU A 58 -6.20 -10.92 1.60
C LEU A 58 -6.75 -11.99 2.53
N ARG A 59 -6.01 -12.27 3.62
CA ARG A 59 -6.53 -13.15 4.67
C ARG A 59 -7.70 -12.45 5.37
N GLU A 60 -8.71 -13.20 5.79
CA GLU A 60 -9.96 -12.66 6.36
C GLU A 60 -9.73 -11.67 7.51
N ASP A 61 -8.83 -11.97 8.45
CA ASP A 61 -8.49 -11.11 9.59
C ASP A 61 -7.77 -9.82 9.15
N VAL A 62 -6.96 -9.91 8.10
CA VAL A 62 -6.28 -8.76 7.49
C VAL A 62 -7.28 -7.88 6.74
N TYR A 63 -8.20 -8.48 5.98
CA TYR A 63 -9.26 -7.73 5.30
C TYR A 63 -10.15 -6.98 6.32
N ASP A 64 -10.67 -7.71 7.31
CA ASP A 64 -11.52 -7.16 8.37
C ASP A 64 -10.79 -6.09 9.18
N GLY A 65 -9.54 -6.36 9.57
CA GLY A 65 -8.73 -5.40 10.30
C GLY A 65 -8.42 -4.15 9.48
N ALA A 66 -8.19 -4.28 8.17
CA ALA A 66 -7.99 -3.13 7.29
C ALA A 66 -9.26 -2.27 7.16
N ILE A 67 -10.44 -2.89 7.11
CA ILE A 67 -11.75 -2.20 7.20
C ILE A 67 -11.90 -1.50 8.55
N ALA A 68 -11.52 -2.16 9.63
CA ALA A 68 -11.59 -1.62 10.99
C ALA A 68 -10.58 -0.49 11.27
N GLY A 69 -9.70 -0.18 10.32
CA GLY A 69 -8.72 0.89 10.45
C GLY A 69 -7.38 0.47 11.04
N GLU A 70 -7.13 -0.84 11.21
CA GLU A 70 -5.89 -1.34 11.80
C GLU A 70 -4.70 -1.09 10.89
N GLY A 71 -3.76 -0.30 11.38
CA GLY A 71 -2.69 0.24 10.54
C GLY A 71 -1.76 -0.80 9.91
N ARG A 72 -1.53 -1.95 10.56
CA ARG A 72 -0.72 -3.04 9.98
C ARG A 72 -1.45 -3.68 8.79
N HIS A 73 -2.71 -4.05 9.00
CA HIS A 73 -3.53 -4.67 7.96
C HIS A 73 -3.77 -3.74 6.77
N ARG A 74 -3.98 -2.44 7.02
CA ARG A 74 -4.03 -1.42 5.97
C ARG A 74 -2.74 -1.34 5.16
N PHE A 75 -1.59 -1.48 5.82
CA PHE A 75 -0.29 -1.50 5.14
C PHE A 75 -0.13 -2.75 4.28
N THR A 76 -0.49 -3.92 4.78
CA THR A 76 -0.50 -5.18 4.01
C THR A 76 -1.35 -5.04 2.74
N ALA A 77 -2.58 -4.53 2.85
CA ALA A 77 -3.43 -4.30 1.68
C ALA A 77 -2.80 -3.32 0.66
N ALA A 78 -2.16 -2.25 1.14
CA ALA A 78 -1.46 -1.29 0.28
C ALA A 78 -0.21 -1.87 -0.38
N HIS A 79 0.46 -2.79 0.30
CA HIS A 79 1.62 -3.53 -0.21
C HIS A 79 1.21 -4.44 -1.37
N GLU A 80 0.14 -5.22 -1.22
CA GLU A 80 -0.38 -6.07 -2.31
C GLU A 80 -0.87 -5.24 -3.52
N LEU A 81 -1.53 -4.11 -3.28
CA LEU A 81 -1.85 -3.17 -4.35
C LEU A 81 -0.59 -2.66 -5.07
N GLY A 82 0.50 -2.47 -4.32
CA GLY A 82 1.82 -2.14 -4.87
C GLY A 82 2.35 -3.23 -5.79
N HIS A 83 2.29 -4.49 -5.35
CA HIS A 83 2.65 -5.64 -6.20
C HIS A 83 1.84 -5.65 -7.50
N LEU A 84 0.53 -5.44 -7.40
CA LEU A 84 -0.35 -5.41 -8.56
C LEU A 84 0.06 -4.30 -9.54
N LEU A 85 0.21 -3.08 -9.06
CA LEU A 85 0.43 -1.93 -9.93
C LEU A 85 1.86 -1.81 -10.45
N LEU A 86 2.85 -2.34 -9.74
CA LEU A 86 4.26 -2.24 -10.14
C LEU A 86 4.73 -3.45 -10.94
N HIS A 87 4.29 -4.66 -10.57
CA HIS A 87 4.96 -5.90 -11.01
C HIS A 87 4.10 -6.80 -11.90
N SER A 88 2.79 -6.62 -11.93
CA SER A 88 1.90 -7.48 -12.75
C SER A 88 1.73 -7.02 -14.20
N GLY A 89 2.35 -5.90 -14.59
CA GLY A 89 2.15 -5.28 -15.90
C GLY A 89 0.80 -4.57 -16.08
N ARG A 90 -0.08 -4.58 -15.06
CA ARG A 90 -1.37 -3.88 -15.03
C ARG A 90 -1.28 -2.43 -14.49
N GLY A 91 -0.09 -1.89 -14.26
CA GLY A 91 0.09 -0.54 -13.69
C GLY A 91 -0.47 0.61 -14.51
N PHE A 92 -0.90 1.69 -13.84
CA PHE A 92 -1.47 2.91 -14.44
C PHE A 92 -0.54 3.62 -15.45
N ALA A 93 0.78 3.40 -15.39
CA ALA A 93 1.72 3.43 -16.51
C ALA A 93 3.02 2.78 -16.02
N ARG A 94 3.74 2.12 -16.94
CA ARG A 94 5.04 1.49 -16.70
C ARG A 94 5.96 2.41 -15.87
N VAL A 95 6.12 2.09 -14.59
CA VAL A 95 7.19 2.68 -13.78
C VAL A 95 8.50 2.13 -14.36
N PRO A 96 9.50 2.97 -14.70
CA PRO A 96 10.75 2.48 -15.26
C PRO A 96 11.43 1.56 -14.24
N ALA A 97 11.61 0.29 -14.59
CA ALA A 97 12.39 -0.63 -13.76
C ALA A 97 13.83 -0.11 -13.68
N SER A 98 14.28 0.31 -12.49
CA SER A 98 15.68 0.65 -12.28
C SER A 98 16.49 -0.64 -12.31
N ASN A 99 17.40 -0.75 -13.28
CA ASN A 99 18.29 -1.89 -13.44
C ASN A 99 19.18 -2.12 -12.20
N THR A 100 19.57 -3.38 -11.99
CA THR A 100 20.67 -3.90 -11.12
C THR A 100 20.35 -4.33 -9.66
N ILE A 101 19.22 -4.98 -9.38
CA ILE A 101 19.01 -5.76 -8.14
C ILE A 101 18.25 -7.06 -8.48
N ARG A 102 18.42 -8.14 -7.68
CA ARG A 102 17.61 -9.37 -7.82
C ARG A 102 16.12 -8.99 -7.90
N PRO A 103 15.37 -9.42 -8.93
CA PRO A 103 14.00 -8.96 -9.16
C PRO A 103 13.08 -9.10 -7.95
N PHE A 104 13.24 -10.19 -7.19
CA PHE A 104 12.44 -10.51 -6.00
C PHE A 104 12.76 -9.65 -4.78
N GLU A 105 14.03 -9.34 -4.52
CA GLU A 105 14.39 -8.48 -3.38
C GLU A 105 13.98 -7.02 -3.62
N ASN A 106 13.96 -6.60 -4.88
CA ASN A 106 13.51 -5.27 -5.27
C ASN A 106 11.97 -5.17 -5.23
N SER A 107 11.24 -6.21 -5.63
CA SER A 107 9.77 -6.15 -5.71
C SER A 107 9.13 -5.88 -4.35
N GLU A 108 9.58 -6.58 -3.30
CA GLU A 108 9.08 -6.39 -1.93
C GLU A 108 9.39 -4.99 -1.40
N TRP A 109 10.64 -4.53 -1.54
CA TRP A 109 11.02 -3.19 -1.11
C TRP A 109 10.29 -2.07 -1.89
N GLN A 110 10.03 -2.31 -3.17
CA GLN A 110 9.24 -1.42 -4.02
C GLN A 110 7.77 -1.40 -3.59
N ALA A 111 7.18 -2.54 -3.25
CA ALA A 111 5.83 -2.65 -2.73
C ALA A 111 5.69 -1.97 -1.36
N ASP A 112 6.66 -2.15 -0.46
CA ASP A 112 6.71 -1.44 0.83
C ASP A 112 6.86 0.08 0.65
N THR A 113 7.74 0.51 -0.24
CA THR A 113 7.93 1.93 -0.53
C THR A 113 6.66 2.51 -1.16
N PHE A 114 6.01 1.77 -2.05
CA PHE A 114 4.73 2.15 -2.62
C PHE A 114 3.65 2.28 -1.54
N ALA A 115 3.51 1.29 -0.65
CA ALA A 115 2.54 1.32 0.45
C ALA A 115 2.79 2.51 1.39
N ALA A 116 4.05 2.78 1.74
CA ALA A 116 4.42 3.91 2.58
C ALA A 116 4.09 5.26 1.91
N GLU A 117 4.44 5.45 0.63
CA GLU A 117 4.08 6.66 -0.13
C GLU A 117 2.56 6.79 -0.32
N LEU A 118 1.88 5.66 -0.53
CA LEU A 118 0.45 5.62 -0.77
C LEU A 118 -0.34 5.92 0.49
N LEU A 119 0.09 5.48 1.67
CA LEU A 119 -0.64 5.74 2.92
C LEU A 119 -0.17 7.03 3.60
N MET A 120 1.13 7.34 3.50
CA MET A 120 1.81 8.42 4.21
C MET A 120 2.65 9.30 3.25
N PRO A 121 2.03 10.09 2.36
CA PRO A 121 2.78 10.86 1.38
C PRO A 121 3.48 12.04 2.07
N ALA A 122 4.74 12.27 1.70
CA ALA A 122 5.64 13.22 2.36
C ALA A 122 5.06 14.64 2.51
N ARG A 123 4.19 15.06 1.59
CA ARG A 123 3.53 16.38 1.61
C ARG A 123 2.69 16.68 2.86
N PHE A 124 2.27 15.64 3.59
CA PHE A 124 1.51 15.83 4.83
C PHE A 124 2.42 15.86 6.06
N PHE A 125 3.73 15.71 5.90
CA PHE A 125 4.66 15.69 7.00
C PHE A 125 5.24 17.08 7.26
N SER A 126 5.63 17.31 8.51
CA SER A 126 6.39 18.48 8.95
C SER A 126 7.54 18.06 9.87
N SER A 127 8.56 18.92 9.97
CA SER A 127 9.69 18.72 10.88
C SER A 127 9.27 18.55 12.35
N SER A 128 8.12 19.10 12.73
CA SER A 128 7.55 19.05 14.08
C SER A 128 6.66 17.83 14.35
N ASP A 129 6.42 16.96 13.36
CA ASP A 129 5.56 15.80 13.56
C ASP A 129 6.16 14.78 14.53
N THR A 130 5.30 14.28 15.41
CA THR A 130 5.57 13.11 16.26
C THR A 130 5.00 11.86 15.60
N VAL A 131 5.50 10.69 16.01
CA VAL A 131 5.00 9.40 15.52
C VAL A 131 3.49 9.27 15.75
N GLN A 132 3.00 9.68 16.93
CA GLN A 132 1.57 9.61 17.25
C GLN A 132 0.72 10.48 16.33
N ILE A 133 1.17 11.70 16.01
CA ILE A 133 0.46 12.59 15.06
C ILE A 133 0.35 11.91 13.68
N VAL A 134 1.41 11.24 13.23
CA VAL A 134 1.42 10.53 11.94
C VAL A 134 0.50 9.32 11.97
N VAL A 135 0.49 8.55 13.06
CA VAL A 135 -0.44 7.45 13.30
C VAL A 135 -1.88 7.94 13.18
N ASP A 136 -2.25 8.98 13.93
CA ASP A 136 -3.62 9.50 13.96
C ASP A 136 -4.04 10.09 12.60
N ARG A 137 -3.12 10.80 11.93
CA ARG A 137 -3.38 11.45 10.64
C ARG A 137 -3.58 10.46 9.50
N HIS A 138 -2.81 9.38 9.47
CA HIS A 138 -2.78 8.44 8.34
C HIS A 138 -3.44 7.09 8.63
N GLY A 139 -3.76 6.80 9.90
CA GLY A 139 -4.35 5.55 10.37
C GLY A 139 -3.40 4.34 10.34
N VAL A 140 -2.09 4.57 10.38
CA VAL A 140 -1.07 3.52 10.22
C VAL A 140 -0.58 3.00 11.57
N SER A 141 0.21 1.92 11.58
CA SER A 141 0.83 1.44 12.82
C SER A 141 1.90 2.42 13.31
N TYR A 142 2.17 2.42 14.61
CA TYR A 142 3.27 3.20 15.19
C TYR A 142 4.59 2.92 14.49
N GLN A 143 4.91 1.64 14.27
CA GLN A 143 6.15 1.23 13.61
C GLN A 143 6.27 1.79 12.18
N ALA A 144 5.19 1.75 11.38
CA ALA A 144 5.20 2.28 10.02
C ALA A 144 5.38 3.81 10.02
N ALA A 145 4.71 4.50 10.94
CA ALA A 145 4.84 5.95 11.10
C ALA A 145 6.27 6.36 11.53
N ASP A 146 6.86 5.64 12.48
CA ASP A 146 8.20 5.88 13.00
C ASP A 146 9.26 5.72 11.90
N TYR A 147 9.21 4.58 11.20
CA TYR A 147 10.10 4.32 10.07
C TYR A 147 9.97 5.37 8.96
N ARG A 148 8.73 5.79 8.67
CA ARG A 148 8.46 6.79 7.64
C ARG A 148 9.01 8.17 8.01
N LEU A 149 8.82 8.61 9.25
CA LEU A 149 9.37 9.86 9.76
C LEU A 149 10.89 9.89 9.65
N ASP A 150 11.54 8.82 10.13
CA ASP A 150 12.99 8.73 10.10
C ASP A 150 13.54 8.71 8.69
N LYS A 151 12.89 7.98 7.77
CA LYS A 151 13.27 7.97 6.34
C LYS A 151 13.18 9.36 5.73
N LEU A 152 12.08 10.09 5.94
CA LEU A 152 11.90 11.44 5.37
C LEU A 152 12.91 12.45 5.93
N ARG A 153 13.29 12.34 7.21
CA ARG A 153 14.35 13.15 7.83
C ARG A 153 15.72 12.85 7.24
N GLN A 154 16.06 11.57 7.06
CA GLN A 154 17.32 11.15 6.45
C GLN A 154 17.44 11.63 4.99
N GLU A 155 16.32 11.71 4.28
CA GLU A 155 16.24 12.23 2.91
C GLU A 155 16.18 13.76 2.83
N GLY A 156 16.09 14.48 3.96
CA GLY A 156 16.02 15.94 4.01
C GLY A 156 14.71 16.52 3.46
N LEU A 157 13.63 15.74 3.46
CA LEU A 157 12.32 16.14 2.97
C LEU A 157 11.47 16.87 4.03
N ILE A 158 11.81 16.68 5.31
CA ILE A 158 11.23 17.36 6.47
C ILE A 158 12.29 17.66 7.52
#